data_AF-A0A9W5P6S4-F1
#
_entry.id   AF-A0A9W5P6S4-F1
#
_cell.length_a   1.000
_cell.length_b   1.000
_cell.length_c   1.000
_cell.angle_alpha   90.00
_cell.angle_beta   90.00
_cell.angle_gamma   90.00
#
_symmetry.space_group_name_H-M   'P 1'
#
loop_
_entity.id
_entity.type
_entity.pdbx_description
1 polymer ?
#
loop_
_entity_poly.entity_id
_entity_poly.type
_entity_poly.pdbx_seq_one_letter_code
_entity_poly.pdbx_strand_id
1 'polypeptide(L)'
;MTANIDYTSPSTNFTYDVNKSNFFRKDAQNYINVLGIKQLNTLENTSLLDIYLSTGNVVESHIHQNAAELVYCISGSAVVSLLNPFTNQILNLPIKPGQVANIPQAWWHYEIATADNTHLLAIFNAPTPEVIFGSDILRLTPAHMMAHTYCLNEQQWKQAVSPIQSTTVIGPPANCNQNRETKNYPTQPLAQQQNPHHQDSYYFPLYWGY
;
A
#
# COMPACT_ATOMS: atom_id res chain seq x y z
N MET A 1 -18.34 -12.17 11.81
CA MET A 1 -18.97 -13.49 11.64
C MET A 1 -18.25 -14.16 10.49
N THR A 2 -17.53 -15.26 10.74
CA THR A 2 -16.97 -16.08 9.67
C THR A 2 -18.12 -16.71 8.91
N ALA A 3 -18.16 -16.54 7.59
CA ALA A 3 -19.11 -17.27 6.76
C ALA A 3 -18.68 -18.74 6.78
N ASN A 4 -19.54 -19.65 7.27
CA ASN A 4 -19.24 -21.08 7.25
C ASN A 4 -19.23 -21.56 5.80
N ILE A 5 -18.07 -21.94 5.29
CA ILE A 5 -17.91 -22.53 3.96
C ILE A 5 -18.39 -23.99 4.03
N ASP A 6 -19.38 -24.34 3.21
CA ASP A 6 -19.80 -25.73 3.05
C ASP A 6 -18.82 -26.45 2.11
N TYR A 7 -17.81 -27.10 2.68
CA TYR A 7 -16.82 -27.88 1.94
C TYR A 7 -17.39 -29.15 1.28
N THR A 8 -18.65 -29.50 1.54
CA THR A 8 -19.32 -30.62 0.85
C THR A 8 -20.02 -30.17 -0.44
N SER A 9 -20.20 -28.87 -0.64
CA SER A 9 -20.86 -28.34 -1.83
C SER A 9 -20.02 -28.59 -3.09
N PRO A 10 -20.63 -29.09 -4.18
CA PRO A 10 -19.94 -29.26 -5.46
C PRO A 10 -19.58 -27.91 -6.13
N SER A 11 -20.04 -26.79 -5.59
CA SER A 11 -19.68 -25.45 -6.08
C SER A 11 -18.40 -24.90 -5.45
N THR A 12 -17.76 -25.63 -4.54
CA THR A 12 -16.48 -25.23 -3.95
C THR A 12 -15.34 -25.32 -4.98
N ASN A 13 -14.48 -24.30 -5.00
CA ASN A 13 -13.30 -24.25 -5.84
C ASN A 13 -12.07 -24.15 -4.95
N PHE A 14 -11.10 -25.05 -5.13
CA PHE A 14 -9.86 -25.11 -4.35
C PHE A 14 -8.62 -24.66 -5.13
N THR A 15 -8.79 -24.25 -6.38
CA THR A 15 -7.72 -23.75 -7.22
C THR A 15 -8.22 -22.61 -8.11
N TYR A 16 -7.35 -21.65 -8.38
CA TYR A 16 -7.60 -20.56 -9.30
C TYR A 16 -6.28 -20.11 -9.92
N ASP A 17 -6.29 -19.75 -11.20
CA ASP A 17 -5.13 -19.18 -11.88
C ASP A 17 -5.16 -17.65 -11.75
N VAL A 18 -4.37 -17.12 -10.79
CA VAL A 18 -4.34 -15.69 -10.44
C VAL A 18 -3.99 -14.80 -11.64
N ASN A 19 -3.24 -15.33 -12.62
CA ASN A 19 -2.89 -14.59 -13.85
C ASN A 19 -4.12 -14.19 -14.68
N LYS A 20 -5.28 -14.80 -14.45
CA LYS A 20 -6.55 -14.49 -15.15
C LYS A 20 -7.40 -13.43 -14.44
N SER A 21 -6.96 -12.92 -13.29
CA SER A 21 -7.71 -11.98 -12.45
C SER A 21 -6.94 -10.67 -12.28
N ASN A 22 -6.90 -9.87 -13.35
CA ASN A 22 -6.26 -8.55 -13.28
C ASN A 22 -7.12 -7.58 -12.46
N PHE A 23 -6.54 -7.01 -11.42
CA PHE A 23 -7.14 -5.94 -10.62
C PHE A 23 -6.90 -4.58 -11.26
N PHE A 24 -5.64 -4.32 -11.61
CA PHE A 24 -5.23 -3.06 -12.18
C PHE A 24 -4.04 -3.27 -13.14
N ARG A 25 -3.98 -2.45 -14.18
CA ARG A 25 -2.86 -2.44 -15.13
C ARG A 25 -2.56 -1.01 -15.53
N LYS A 26 -1.35 -0.55 -15.21
CA LYS A 26 -0.80 0.71 -15.74
C LYS A 26 -0.18 0.46 -17.12
N ASP A 27 0.64 -0.58 -17.23
CA ASP A 27 1.30 -1.01 -18.48
C ASP A 27 1.69 -2.50 -18.42
N ALA A 28 2.59 -2.95 -19.31
CA ALA A 28 3.02 -4.34 -19.38
C ALA A 28 3.92 -4.77 -18.20
N GLN A 29 4.63 -3.83 -17.56
CA GLN A 29 5.57 -4.07 -16.47
C GLN A 29 5.02 -3.67 -15.10
N ASN A 30 3.90 -2.94 -15.07
CA ASN A 30 3.30 -2.39 -13.86
C ASN A 30 1.81 -2.78 -13.78
N TYR A 31 1.52 -3.84 -13.04
CA TYR A 31 0.16 -4.38 -12.90
C TYR A 31 0.00 -5.18 -11.61
N ILE A 32 -1.25 -5.37 -11.21
CA ILE A 32 -1.64 -6.13 -10.03
C ILE A 32 -2.72 -7.12 -10.43
N ASN A 33 -2.54 -8.38 -10.05
CA ASN A 33 -3.61 -9.38 -10.07
C ASN A 33 -4.17 -9.59 -8.66
N VAL A 34 -5.42 -10.03 -8.56
CA VAL A 34 -6.13 -10.22 -7.29
C VAL A 34 -6.70 -11.62 -7.17
N LEU A 35 -6.59 -12.17 -5.96
CA LEU A 35 -7.28 -13.38 -5.56
C LEU A 35 -7.94 -13.15 -4.20
N GLY A 36 -9.26 -13.00 -4.21
CA GLY A 36 -10.10 -13.02 -3.01
C GLY A 36 -11.24 -14.02 -3.13
N ILE A 37 -12.21 -13.95 -2.22
CA ILE A 37 -13.35 -14.89 -2.17
C ILE A 37 -14.17 -14.95 -3.47
N LYS A 38 -14.17 -13.87 -4.26
CA LYS A 38 -14.85 -13.82 -5.56
C LYS A 38 -14.20 -14.72 -6.60
N GLN A 39 -12.88 -14.93 -6.52
CA GLN A 39 -12.11 -15.81 -7.41
C GLN A 39 -12.05 -17.23 -6.86
N LEU A 40 -11.82 -17.38 -5.56
CA LEU A 40 -11.65 -18.67 -4.89
C LEU A 40 -12.51 -18.73 -3.63
N ASN A 41 -13.68 -19.35 -3.74
CA ASN A 41 -14.74 -19.30 -2.72
C ASN A 41 -14.46 -20.15 -1.46
N THR A 42 -13.34 -20.85 -1.41
CA THR A 42 -12.87 -21.58 -0.22
C THR A 42 -11.86 -20.79 0.62
N LEU A 43 -11.57 -19.54 0.26
CA LEU A 43 -10.69 -18.69 1.08
C LEU A 43 -11.38 -18.26 2.37
N GLU A 44 -10.73 -18.49 3.51
CA GLU A 44 -11.19 -18.02 4.81
C GLU A 44 -10.19 -17.00 5.37
N ASN A 45 -10.66 -15.77 5.63
CA ASN A 45 -9.85 -14.67 6.18
C ASN A 45 -8.50 -14.48 5.47
N THR A 46 -8.44 -14.79 4.17
CA THR A 46 -7.20 -14.75 3.39
C THR A 46 -7.51 -14.27 1.99
N SER A 47 -6.66 -13.42 1.46
CA SER A 47 -6.61 -13.05 0.05
C SER A 47 -5.20 -12.62 -0.31
N LEU A 48 -4.93 -12.41 -1.59
CA LEU A 48 -3.64 -11.89 -2.04
C LEU A 48 -3.78 -10.92 -3.21
N LEU A 49 -2.78 -10.04 -3.31
CA LEU A 49 -2.45 -9.30 -4.52
C LEU A 49 -1.08 -9.77 -5.02
N ASP A 50 -1.00 -10.00 -6.33
CA ASP A 50 0.20 -10.42 -7.05
C ASP A 50 0.68 -9.22 -7.88
N ILE A 51 1.73 -8.55 -7.39
CA ILE A 51 2.10 -7.17 -7.75
C ILE A 51 3.41 -7.16 -8.55
N TYR A 52 3.40 -6.53 -9.72
CA TYR A 52 4.56 -6.37 -10.59
C TYR A 52 4.84 -4.90 -10.82
N LEU A 53 6.09 -4.49 -10.62
CA LEU A 53 6.54 -3.10 -10.72
C LEU A 53 7.90 -2.99 -11.40
N SER A 54 8.08 -1.93 -12.18
CA SER A 54 9.41 -1.44 -12.59
C SER A 54 9.91 -0.34 -11.64
N THR A 55 11.22 -0.10 -11.62
CA THR A 55 11.87 0.83 -10.69
C THR A 55 11.16 2.19 -10.63
N GLY A 56 10.94 2.71 -9.43
CA GLY A 56 10.32 4.01 -9.20
C GLY A 56 8.79 4.03 -9.30
N ASN A 57 8.15 2.92 -9.66
CA ASN A 57 6.69 2.79 -9.55
C ASN A 57 6.29 2.50 -8.11
N VAL A 58 5.12 3.01 -7.76
CA VAL A 58 4.61 3.06 -6.40
C VAL A 58 3.21 2.45 -6.37
N VAL A 59 2.97 1.47 -5.51
CA VAL A 59 1.58 1.22 -5.05
C VAL A 59 1.24 2.40 -4.16
N GLU A 60 0.24 3.21 -4.56
CA GLU A 60 0.01 4.52 -3.96
C GLU A 60 -0.20 4.45 -2.45
N SER A 61 -0.10 5.60 -1.77
CA SER A 61 -0.40 5.62 -0.34
C SER A 61 -1.86 5.28 -0.08
N HIS A 62 -2.10 4.33 0.83
CA HIS A 62 -3.43 3.80 1.11
C HIS A 62 -3.55 3.20 2.51
N ILE A 63 -4.78 2.80 2.85
CA ILE A 63 -5.15 2.13 4.10
C ILE A 63 -6.04 0.94 3.78
N HIS A 64 -5.81 -0.18 4.47
CA HIS A 64 -6.74 -1.30 4.54
C HIS A 64 -7.48 -1.30 5.88
N GLN A 65 -8.71 -0.80 5.92
CA GLN A 65 -9.45 -0.64 7.19
C GLN A 65 -9.83 -1.97 7.86
N ASN A 66 -9.92 -3.05 7.09
CA ASN A 66 -10.42 -4.35 7.55
C ASN A 66 -9.36 -5.47 7.50
N ALA A 67 -8.12 -5.18 7.11
CA ALA A 67 -7.08 -6.17 6.95
C ALA A 67 -5.69 -5.63 7.30
N ALA A 68 -4.87 -6.46 7.93
CA ALA A 68 -3.41 -6.34 7.89
C ALA A 68 -2.89 -6.91 6.56
N GLU A 69 -1.72 -6.44 6.14
CA GLU A 69 -1.07 -6.84 4.90
C GLU A 69 0.37 -7.28 5.17
N LEU A 70 0.70 -8.49 4.70
CA LEU A 70 2.05 -9.02 4.73
C LEU A 70 2.60 -9.00 3.30
N VAL A 71 3.62 -8.18 3.07
CA VAL A 71 4.27 -8.03 1.77
C VAL A 71 5.51 -8.91 1.73
N TYR A 72 5.51 -9.89 0.83
CA TYR A 72 6.65 -10.77 0.57
C TYR A 72 7.30 -10.43 -0.76
N CYS A 73 8.62 -10.22 -0.78
CA CYS A 73 9.36 -9.96 -2.02
C CYS A 73 9.78 -11.28 -2.68
N ILE A 74 9.27 -11.54 -3.88
CA ILE A 74 9.60 -12.72 -4.70
C ILE A 74 10.86 -12.45 -5.52
N SER A 75 10.91 -11.32 -6.23
CA SER A 75 12.06 -10.89 -7.02
C SER A 75 12.18 -9.35 -7.07
N GLY A 76 13.33 -8.84 -7.51
CA GLY A 76 13.65 -7.41 -7.49
C GLY A 76 13.88 -6.87 -6.08
N SER A 77 13.42 -5.65 -5.79
CA SER A 77 13.51 -5.05 -4.45
C SER A 77 12.54 -3.89 -4.29
N ALA A 78 12.06 -3.66 -3.07
CA ALA A 78 11.14 -2.58 -2.75
C ALA A 78 11.46 -1.93 -1.40
N VAL A 79 10.90 -0.75 -1.16
CA VAL A 79 10.79 -0.17 0.19
C VAL A 79 9.31 -0.08 0.53
N VAL A 80 8.91 -0.79 1.58
CA VAL A 80 7.57 -0.70 2.18
C VAL A 80 7.63 0.36 3.27
N SER A 81 6.79 1.38 3.17
CA SER A 81 6.81 2.51 4.11
C SER A 81 5.47 2.67 4.80
N LEU A 82 5.48 2.92 6.10
CA LEU A 82 4.26 3.01 6.90
C LEU A 82 4.34 4.08 7.98
N LEU A 83 3.23 4.80 8.20
CA LEU A 83 3.08 5.73 9.31
C LEU A 83 2.73 4.96 10.57
N ASN A 84 3.62 4.99 11.56
CA ASN A 84 3.35 4.41 12.86
C ASN A 84 2.47 5.35 13.69
N PRO A 85 1.20 5.00 13.99
CA PRO A 85 0.27 5.88 14.70
C PRO A 85 0.63 6.06 16.19
N PHE A 86 1.52 5.23 16.74
CA PHE A 86 1.95 5.33 18.14
C PHE A 86 3.14 6.28 18.31
N THR A 87 3.97 6.43 17.28
CA THR A 87 5.16 7.28 17.31
C THR A 87 5.05 8.51 16.39
N ASN A 88 4.05 8.55 15.51
CA ASN A 88 3.89 9.55 14.45
C ASN A 88 5.12 9.66 13.53
N GLN A 89 5.78 8.53 13.28
CA GLN A 89 6.96 8.46 12.41
C GLN A 89 6.70 7.56 11.20
N ILE A 90 7.27 7.93 10.05
CA ILE A 90 7.35 7.04 8.89
C ILE A 90 8.49 6.05 9.12
N LEU A 91 8.16 4.76 9.08
CA LEU A 91 9.14 3.69 8.99
C LEU A 91 9.35 3.35 7.52
N ASN A 92 10.61 3.22 7.09
CA ASN A 92 10.98 2.80 5.73
C ASN A 92 11.66 1.44 5.84
N LEU A 93 11.05 0.40 5.28
CA LEU A 93 11.47 -0.99 5.43
C LEU A 93 11.89 -1.55 4.06
N PRO A 94 13.20 -1.52 3.72
CA PRO A 94 13.69 -2.13 2.49
C PRO A 94 13.57 -3.65 2.56
N ILE A 95 13.03 -4.25 1.50
CA ILE A 95 12.91 -5.71 1.34
C ILE A 95 13.52 -6.17 0.02
N LYS A 96 14.13 -7.35 0.06
CA LYS A 96 14.75 -8.10 -1.05
C LYS A 96 14.16 -9.50 -1.12
N PRO A 97 14.49 -10.32 -2.14
CA PRO A 97 13.88 -11.63 -2.32
C PRO A 97 13.99 -12.50 -1.07
N GLY A 98 12.85 -13.08 -0.65
CA GLY A 98 12.75 -13.87 0.58
C GLY A 98 12.49 -13.08 1.86
N GLN A 99 12.41 -11.74 1.80
CA GLN A 99 12.14 -10.88 2.95
C GLN A 99 10.69 -10.37 2.95
N VAL A 100 10.20 -10.03 4.14
CA VAL A 100 8.84 -9.56 4.36
C VAL A 100 8.79 -8.23 5.10
N ALA A 101 7.72 -7.46 4.88
CA ALA A 101 7.29 -6.38 5.74
C ALA A 101 5.81 -6.58 6.12
N ASN A 102 5.46 -6.37 7.39
CA ASN A 102 4.09 -6.47 7.87
C ASN A 102 3.53 -5.06 8.11
N ILE A 103 2.40 -4.76 7.48
CA ILE A 103 1.61 -3.57 7.71
C ILE A 103 0.40 -3.97 8.57
N PRO A 104 0.31 -3.48 9.82
CA PRO A 104 -0.87 -3.76 10.65
C PRO A 104 -2.14 -3.13 10.07
N GLN A 105 -3.29 -3.72 10.41
CA GLN A 105 -4.59 -3.26 9.96
C GLN A 105 -4.79 -1.76 10.22
N ALA A 106 -5.35 -1.07 9.23
CA ALA A 106 -5.67 0.36 9.25
C ALA A 106 -4.46 1.31 9.33
N TRP A 107 -3.23 0.85 9.06
CA TRP A 107 -2.06 1.74 9.00
C TRP A 107 -1.88 2.33 7.60
N TRP A 108 -1.60 3.64 7.53
CA TRP A 108 -1.27 4.34 6.28
C TRP A 108 0.10 3.90 5.77
N HIS A 109 0.16 3.43 4.53
CA HIS A 109 1.39 2.87 3.95
C HIS A 109 1.45 3.00 2.43
N TYR A 110 2.62 2.76 1.86
CA TYR A 110 2.88 2.70 0.42
C TYR A 110 4.10 1.82 0.13
N GLU A 111 4.24 1.40 -1.12
CA GLU A 111 5.35 0.57 -1.57
C GLU A 111 5.99 1.18 -2.80
N ILE A 112 7.31 1.30 -2.82
CA ILE A 112 8.05 1.76 -4.00
C ILE A 112 9.05 0.70 -4.46
N ALA A 113 9.00 0.34 -5.74
CA ALA A 113 9.99 -0.53 -6.34
C ALA A 113 11.33 0.19 -6.47
N THR A 114 12.40 -0.44 -6.02
CA THR A 114 13.79 0.06 -6.10
C THR A 114 14.63 -0.66 -7.14
N ALA A 115 14.07 -1.66 -7.81
CA ALA A 115 14.66 -2.35 -8.95
C ALA A 115 13.60 -2.73 -9.99
N ASP A 116 14.02 -2.95 -11.23
CA ASP A 116 13.14 -3.44 -12.29
C ASP A 116 12.79 -4.91 -12.05
N ASN A 117 11.65 -5.32 -12.63
CA ASN A 117 11.11 -6.67 -12.43
C ASN A 117 10.92 -6.97 -10.93
N THR A 118 10.48 -5.98 -10.16
CA THR A 118 10.10 -6.19 -8.77
C THR A 118 8.75 -6.90 -8.73
N HIS A 119 8.73 -8.03 -8.03
CA HIS A 119 7.56 -8.89 -7.90
C HIS A 119 7.28 -9.09 -6.41
N LEU A 120 6.15 -8.57 -5.96
CA LEU A 120 5.70 -8.62 -4.58
C LEU A 120 4.42 -9.45 -4.50
N LEU A 121 4.28 -10.18 -3.40
CA LEU A 121 3.05 -10.85 -3.01
C LEU A 121 2.55 -10.21 -1.72
N ALA A 122 1.44 -9.49 -1.81
CA ALA A 122 0.75 -8.96 -0.66
C ALA A 122 -0.32 -9.95 -0.20
N ILE A 123 -0.33 -10.30 1.08
CA ILE A 123 -1.21 -11.29 1.67
C ILE A 123 -2.01 -10.62 2.77
N PHE A 124 -3.33 -10.75 2.72
CA PHE A 124 -4.23 -10.07 3.65
C PHE A 124 -4.91 -11.07 4.56
N ASN A 125 -5.12 -10.70 5.82
CA ASN A 125 -5.94 -11.48 6.76
C ASN A 125 -7.45 -11.20 6.62
N ALA A 126 -7.91 -10.90 5.41
CA ALA A 126 -9.32 -10.73 5.06
C ALA A 126 -9.61 -11.36 3.68
N PRO A 127 -10.81 -11.93 3.47
CA PRO A 127 -11.15 -12.56 2.20
C PRO A 127 -11.49 -11.55 1.08
N THR A 128 -11.71 -10.30 1.46
CA THR A 128 -11.89 -9.14 0.57
C THR A 128 -11.34 -7.92 1.31
N PRO A 129 -10.07 -7.55 1.07
CA PRO A 129 -9.48 -6.39 1.69
C PRO A 129 -10.14 -5.16 1.09
N GLU A 130 -10.62 -4.28 1.96
CA GLU A 130 -11.14 -2.99 1.57
C GLU A 130 -10.02 -1.97 1.59
N VAL A 131 -10.10 -0.93 0.77
CA VAL A 131 -9.02 0.05 0.60
C VAL A 131 -9.54 1.47 0.54
N ILE A 132 -8.84 2.38 1.19
CA ILE A 132 -9.00 3.83 1.04
C ILE A 132 -7.73 4.36 0.40
N PHE A 133 -7.86 4.88 -0.82
CA PHE A 133 -6.73 5.40 -1.58
C PHE A 133 -6.40 6.85 -1.23
N GLY A 134 -5.12 7.18 -1.18
CA GLY A 134 -4.63 8.53 -0.90
C GLY A 134 -5.02 9.53 -1.97
N SER A 135 -4.97 9.15 -3.24
CA SER A 135 -5.49 9.96 -4.35
C SER A 135 -6.96 10.35 -4.15
N ASP A 136 -7.77 9.45 -3.62
CA ASP A 136 -9.19 9.72 -3.31
C ASP A 136 -9.33 10.66 -2.12
N ILE A 137 -8.54 10.49 -1.05
CA ILE A 137 -8.49 11.46 0.06
C ILE A 137 -8.15 12.86 -0.47
N LEU A 138 -7.14 12.98 -1.34
CA LEU A 138 -6.68 14.27 -1.86
C LEU A 138 -7.71 14.94 -2.78
N ARG A 139 -8.35 14.19 -3.68
CA ARG A 139 -9.26 14.76 -4.69
C ARG A 139 -10.71 14.90 -4.21
N LEU A 140 -11.16 14.06 -3.28
CA LEU A 140 -12.56 14.02 -2.82
C LEU A 140 -12.80 14.79 -1.54
N THR A 141 -11.78 14.98 -0.69
CA THR A 141 -11.94 15.85 0.49
C THR A 141 -12.22 17.27 0.00
N PRO A 142 -13.32 17.92 0.44
CA PRO A 142 -13.67 19.25 -0.02
C PRO A 142 -12.49 20.23 0.19
N ALA A 143 -12.09 20.93 -0.88
CA ALA A 143 -10.92 21.80 -0.84
C ALA A 143 -10.99 22.86 0.27
N HIS A 144 -12.17 23.42 0.53
CA HIS A 144 -12.38 24.38 1.60
C HIS A 144 -12.13 23.78 2.99
N MET A 145 -12.41 22.49 3.20
CA MET A 145 -12.11 21.80 4.46
C MET A 145 -10.60 21.64 4.64
N MET A 146 -9.87 21.15 3.62
CA MET A 146 -8.41 21.06 3.67
C MET A 146 -7.77 22.43 3.93
N ALA A 147 -8.25 23.47 3.22
CA ALA A 147 -7.76 24.83 3.38
C ALA A 147 -7.99 25.38 4.78
N HIS A 148 -9.21 25.23 5.32
CA HIS A 148 -9.56 25.69 6.64
C HIS A 148 -8.82 24.94 7.75
N THR A 149 -8.79 23.60 7.68
CA THR A 149 -8.17 22.74 8.71
C THR A 149 -6.67 22.97 8.85
N TYR A 150 -5.96 23.18 7.73
CA TYR A 150 -4.50 23.24 7.73
C TYR A 150 -3.93 24.65 7.43
N CYS A 151 -4.77 25.70 7.46
CA CYS A 151 -4.38 27.07 7.13
C CYS A 151 -3.72 27.20 5.74
N LEU A 152 -4.24 26.47 4.75
CA LEU A 152 -3.74 26.50 3.37
C LEU A 152 -4.54 27.52 2.54
N ASN A 153 -3.93 28.01 1.46
CA ASN A 153 -4.67 28.74 0.44
C ASN A 153 -5.51 27.77 -0.38
N GLU A 154 -6.84 27.93 -0.38
CA GLU A 154 -7.76 27.01 -1.06
C GLU A 154 -7.50 26.91 -2.57
N GLN A 155 -7.17 28.02 -3.24
CA GLN A 155 -6.93 28.02 -4.68
C GLN A 155 -5.61 27.32 -5.03
N GLN A 156 -4.56 27.56 -4.24
CA GLN A 156 -3.29 26.85 -4.40
C GLN A 156 -3.45 25.35 -4.13
N TRP A 157 -4.24 24.96 -3.12
CA TRP A 157 -4.56 23.56 -2.87
C TRP A 157 -5.29 22.92 -4.06
N LYS A 158 -6.37 23.55 -4.54
CA LYS A 158 -7.10 23.09 -5.73
C LYS A 158 -6.18 22.91 -6.92
N GLN A 159 -5.28 23.87 -7.15
CA GLN A 159 -4.31 23.80 -8.25
C GLN A 159 -3.33 22.63 -8.06
N ALA A 160 -2.79 22.44 -6.84
CA ALA A 160 -1.81 21.41 -6.54
C ALA A 160 -2.36 19.98 -6.73
N VAL A 161 -3.61 19.73 -6.32
CA VAL A 161 -4.24 18.39 -6.45
C VAL A 161 -4.99 18.19 -7.76
N SER A 162 -5.14 19.23 -8.60
CA SER A 162 -5.85 19.15 -9.89
C SER A 162 -5.37 18.06 -10.86
N PRO A 163 -4.09 17.61 -10.86
CA PRO A 163 -3.67 16.49 -11.70
C PRO A 163 -4.27 15.13 -11.28
N ILE A 164 -4.79 15.00 -10.05
CA ILE A 164 -5.37 13.76 -9.52
C ILE A 164 -6.83 13.66 -9.95
N GLN A 165 -7.05 13.21 -11.19
CA GLN A 165 -8.38 13.15 -11.79
C GLN A 165 -9.16 11.85 -11.45
N SER A 166 -8.45 10.82 -11.00
CA SER A 166 -9.00 9.52 -10.63
C SER A 166 -8.18 8.89 -9.50
N THR A 167 -8.71 7.81 -8.92
CA THR A 167 -7.94 6.88 -8.07
C THR A 167 -6.66 6.43 -8.78
N THR A 168 -5.54 6.33 -8.08
CA THR A 168 -4.20 6.08 -8.64
C THR A 168 -3.58 4.80 -8.08
N VAL A 169 -4.03 3.62 -8.50
CA VAL A 169 -3.54 2.36 -7.89
C VAL A 169 -2.02 2.18 -7.99
N ILE A 170 -1.43 2.44 -9.18
CA ILE A 170 0.02 2.49 -9.38
C ILE A 170 0.44 3.87 -9.89
N GLY A 171 1.25 4.56 -9.10
CA GLY A 171 1.83 5.86 -9.42
C GLY A 171 3.29 5.76 -9.91
N PRO A 172 3.82 6.82 -10.57
CA PRO A 172 3.06 7.93 -11.15
C PRO A 172 2.16 7.45 -12.30
N PRO A 173 1.05 8.14 -12.62
CA PRO A 173 0.17 7.75 -13.74
C PRO A 173 0.91 7.67 -15.08
N ALA A 174 0.41 6.84 -16.01
CA ALA A 174 1.04 6.65 -17.33
C ALA A 174 1.14 7.95 -18.17
N ASN A 175 0.20 8.88 -17.97
CA ASN A 175 0.16 10.20 -18.61
C ASN A 175 0.87 11.30 -17.79
N CYS A 176 1.63 10.94 -16.76
CA CYS A 176 2.40 11.92 -15.99
C CYS A 176 3.56 12.45 -16.84
N ASN A 177 3.39 13.67 -17.36
CA ASN A 177 4.36 14.35 -18.23
C ASN A 177 5.33 15.25 -17.46
N GLN A 178 5.44 15.12 -16.13
CA GLN A 178 6.49 15.84 -15.42
C GLN A 178 7.83 15.38 -15.98
N ASN A 179 8.62 16.33 -16.50
CA ASN A 179 9.88 16.12 -17.19
C ASN A 179 10.61 14.91 -16.61
N ARG A 180 10.76 13.85 -17.42
CA ARG A 180 11.64 12.69 -17.17
C ARG A 180 13.12 13.11 -17.15
N GLU A 181 13.43 14.24 -16.53
CA GLU A 181 14.76 14.45 -15.99
C GLU A 181 14.88 13.44 -14.86
N THR A 182 15.68 12.41 -15.11
CA THR A 182 16.27 11.53 -14.13
C THR A 182 16.93 12.36 -13.03
N LYS A 183 16.13 12.87 -12.09
CA LYS A 183 16.63 13.24 -10.78
C LYS A 183 17.01 11.91 -10.15
N ASN A 184 18.27 11.54 -10.33
CA ASN A 184 18.97 10.64 -9.44
C ASN A 184 18.60 11.10 -8.03
N TYR A 185 17.65 10.42 -7.40
CA TYR A 185 17.48 10.54 -5.97
C TYR A 185 18.85 10.21 -5.40
N PRO A 186 19.53 11.15 -4.72
CA PRO A 186 20.69 10.77 -3.96
C PRO A 186 20.19 9.67 -3.04
N THR A 187 20.74 8.46 -3.16
CA THR A 187 20.66 7.48 -2.10
C THR A 187 21.23 8.17 -0.87
N GLN A 188 20.38 8.81 -0.08
CA GLN A 188 20.75 9.16 1.27
C GLN A 188 21.18 7.84 1.90
N PRO A 189 22.37 7.76 2.51
CA PRO A 189 22.73 6.59 3.27
C PRO A 189 21.61 6.40 4.28
N LEU A 190 20.92 5.26 4.21
CA LEU A 190 20.07 4.80 5.31
C LEU A 190 20.98 4.87 6.53
N ALA A 191 20.73 5.87 7.39
CA ALA A 191 21.32 5.88 8.70
C ALA A 191 20.89 4.55 9.31
N GLN A 192 21.85 3.63 9.47
CA GLN A 192 21.65 2.43 10.26
C GLN A 192 21.20 2.95 11.62
N GLN A 193 19.90 2.86 11.91
CA GLN A 193 19.43 2.91 13.28
C GLN A 193 20.00 1.66 13.94
N GLN A 194 21.23 1.79 14.43
CA GLN A 194 21.77 0.92 15.45
C GLN A 194 20.78 0.99 16.60
N ASN A 195 20.08 -0.11 16.81
CA ASN A 195 19.15 -0.29 17.90
C ASN A 195 19.98 -0.40 19.19
N PRO A 196 20.06 0.64 20.05
CA PRO A 196 20.75 0.50 21.31
C PRO A 196 19.79 -0.21 22.26
N HIS A 197 20.29 -1.28 22.86
CA HIS A 197 19.64 -2.07 23.89
C HIS A 197 18.67 -1.28 24.80
N HIS A 198 17.52 -1.89 25.02
CA HIS A 198 16.57 -1.62 26.10
C HIS A 198 17.24 -1.09 27.37
N GLN A 199 16.85 0.11 27.79
CA GLN A 199 16.72 0.44 29.21
C GLN A 199 15.45 1.26 29.41
N ASP A 200 14.56 0.68 30.23
CA ASP A 200 13.29 1.25 30.64
C ASP A 200 13.46 2.61 31.33
N SER A 201 12.69 3.59 30.87
CA SER A 201 12.10 4.58 31.76
C SER A 201 10.80 5.08 31.12
N TYR A 202 9.70 4.39 31.45
CA TYR A 202 8.36 4.82 31.10
C TYR A 202 8.04 6.14 31.79
N TYR A 203 7.91 7.21 31.00
CA TYR A 203 7.21 8.42 31.41
C TYR A 203 6.20 8.78 30.32
N PHE A 204 4.96 8.34 30.50
CA PHE A 204 3.82 8.75 29.68
C PHE A 204 3.03 9.84 30.42
N PRO A 205 2.81 10.98 29.75
CA PRO A 205 1.45 11.50 29.59
C PRO A 205 1.27 12.01 28.14
N LEU A 206 0.12 12.02 27.48
CA LEU A 206 -1.28 11.78 27.81
C LEU A 206 -1.92 11.16 26.57
N TYR A 207 -2.73 10.14 26.79
CA TYR A 207 -3.69 9.63 25.83
C TYR A 207 -4.63 10.76 25.38
N TRP A 208 -4.64 11.06 24.09
CA TRP A 208 -5.84 11.58 23.45
C TRP A 208 -6.41 10.46 22.59
N GLY A 209 -7.30 9.70 23.23
CA GLY A 209 -8.25 8.86 22.52
C GLY A 209 -9.28 9.76 21.86
N TYR A 210 -9.37 9.63 20.55
CA TYR A 210 -10.62 9.66 19.80
C TYR A 210 -10.60 8.46 18.86
#